data_AF-A0A960XXN6-F1
#
_entry.id   AF-A0A960XXN6-F1
#
_cell.length_a   1.000
_cell.length_b   1.000
_cell.length_c   1.000
_cell.angle_alpha   90.00
_cell.angle_beta   90.00
_cell.angle_gamma   90.00
#
_symmetry.space_group_name_H-M   'P 1'
#
loop_
_entity.id
_entity.type
_entity.pdbx_description
1 polymer ?
#
loop_
_entity_poly.entity_id
_entity_poly.type
_entity_poly.pdbx_seq_one_letter_code
_entity_poly.pdbx_strand_id
1 'polypeptide(L)'
;MNCEASKLYQPANVPVDADLYRLIKEYRYEWGRTLDLTGETDVGEFLAKESARAAQKQGKAQNKNSACLLNRISVPSGFTYDGASVPRIAWSLTGIRPDGLLRAAAAVHDWIYRWAGDLPEGSHEFRIDASEWQVAIGRWKRKDADRLFGRMMREAGVGAIKRKMAYVAVRLMGRLGWG
;
A
#
# COMPACT_ATOMS: atom_id res chain seq x y z
N MET A 1 -6.88 -9.90 18.50
CA MET A 1 -5.71 -9.07 18.13
C MET A 1 -6.18 -8.05 17.11
N ASN A 2 -5.96 -6.76 17.36
CA ASN A 2 -6.23 -5.72 16.36
C ASN A 2 -5.01 -5.61 15.43
N CYS A 3 -5.09 -6.22 14.24
CA CYS A 3 -4.06 -6.14 13.22
C CYS A 3 -4.22 -4.92 12.30
N GLU A 4 -5.25 -4.07 12.50
CA GLU A 4 -5.44 -2.85 11.73
C GLU A 4 -4.47 -1.75 12.20
N ALA A 5 -3.17 -2.01 12.06
CA ALA A 5 -2.17 -0.96 12.09
C ALA A 5 -2.09 -0.36 10.69
N SER A 6 -2.36 0.94 10.56
CA SER A 6 -1.91 1.71 9.41
C SER A 6 -1.12 2.93 9.84
N LYS A 7 -0.09 3.26 9.06
CA LYS A 7 0.71 4.47 9.24
C LYS A 7 0.69 5.26 7.95
N LEU A 8 -0.38 6.02 7.78
CA LEU A 8 -0.55 6.95 6.67
C LEU A 8 -0.18 8.36 7.15
N TYR A 9 0.75 9.00 6.46
CA TYR A 9 1.15 10.38 6.72
C TYR A 9 1.39 11.12 5.42
N GLN A 10 1.49 12.43 5.51
CA GLN A 10 1.75 13.25 4.33
C GLN A 10 3.21 13.07 3.88
N PRO A 11 3.46 12.76 2.59
CA PRO A 11 4.82 12.67 2.07
C PRO A 11 5.49 14.05 2.11
N ALA A 12 6.79 14.07 2.44
CA ALA A 12 7.61 15.25 2.26
C ALA A 12 7.93 15.38 0.75
N ASN A 13 7.35 16.37 0.10
CA ASN A 13 7.50 16.62 -1.33
C ASN A 13 7.58 18.12 -1.67
N VAL A 14 8.05 18.40 -2.87
CA VAL A 14 8.07 19.75 -3.45
C VAL A 14 7.40 19.72 -4.83
N PRO A 15 6.68 20.79 -5.22
CA PRO A 15 6.19 20.91 -6.59
C PRO A 15 7.39 21.05 -7.55
N VAL A 16 7.31 20.35 -8.69
CA VAL A 16 8.28 20.43 -9.80
C VAL A 16 7.68 21.20 -10.97
N ASP A 17 6.39 21.01 -11.21
CA ASP A 17 5.58 21.69 -12.23
C ASP A 17 4.13 21.80 -11.71
N ALA A 18 3.20 22.34 -12.51
CA ALA A 18 1.80 22.56 -12.16
C ALA A 18 1.12 21.33 -11.56
N ASP A 19 1.44 20.14 -12.07
CA ASP A 19 0.85 18.87 -11.65
C ASP A 19 1.89 17.82 -11.18
N LEU A 20 3.19 18.17 -11.12
CA LEU A 20 4.25 17.23 -10.76
C LEU A 20 4.81 17.51 -9.38
N TYR A 21 4.97 16.46 -8.59
CA TYR A 21 5.58 16.50 -7.26
C TYR A 21 6.79 15.60 -7.21
N ARG A 22 7.83 16.03 -6.49
CA ARG A 22 9.01 15.22 -6.22
C ARG A 22 9.14 14.95 -4.73
N LEU A 23 9.28 13.69 -4.36
CA LEU A 23 9.61 13.30 -2.99
C LEU A 23 10.98 13.84 -2.61
N ILE A 24 11.08 14.52 -1.48
CA ILE A 24 12.36 14.99 -0.92
C ILE A 24 12.90 14.06 0.17
N LYS A 25 12.07 13.13 0.65
CA LYS A 25 12.45 12.05 1.56
C LYS A 25 11.79 10.75 1.11
N GLU A 26 12.35 9.62 1.55
CA GLU A 26 11.67 8.33 1.42
C GLU A 26 10.27 8.44 2.03
N TYR A 27 9.27 7.98 1.27
CA TYR A 27 7.92 7.85 1.76
C TYR A 27 7.62 6.39 2.05
N ARG A 28 7.01 6.12 3.20
CA ARG A 28 6.73 4.77 3.68
C ARG A 28 5.30 4.67 4.13
N TYR A 29 4.59 3.66 3.62
CA TYR A 29 3.24 3.36 4.04
C TYR A 29 3.16 1.94 4.59
N GLU A 30 2.62 1.79 5.79
CA GLU A 30 2.44 0.49 6.46
C GLU A 30 0.95 0.17 6.60
N TRP A 31 0.55 -1.07 6.34
CA TRP A 31 -0.81 -1.55 6.56
C TRP A 31 -0.84 -3.00 7.03
N GLY A 32 -1.77 -3.31 7.93
CA GLY A 32 -1.99 -4.66 8.42
C GLY A 32 -3.30 -5.29 7.94
N ARG A 33 -3.34 -6.63 8.00
CA ARG A 33 -4.56 -7.42 7.97
C ARG A 33 -4.41 -8.67 8.83
N THR A 34 -5.51 -9.16 9.38
CA THR A 34 -5.54 -10.47 10.03
C THR A 34 -5.51 -11.56 8.97
N LEU A 35 -4.71 -12.58 9.21
CA LEU A 35 -4.71 -13.85 8.50
C LEU A 35 -5.40 -14.89 9.35
N ASP A 36 -6.29 -15.65 8.72
CA ASP A 36 -6.86 -16.86 9.29
C ASP A 36 -5.88 -18.02 9.02
N LEU A 37 -5.44 -18.67 10.10
CA LEU A 37 -4.49 -19.79 10.03
C LEU A 37 -5.19 -21.15 10.08
N THR A 38 -6.52 -21.20 10.12
CA THR A 38 -7.28 -22.44 10.18
C THR A 38 -7.33 -23.21 8.85
N GLY A 39 -6.87 -22.60 7.75
CA GLY A 39 -6.82 -23.23 6.44
C GLY A 39 -5.62 -24.18 6.28
N GLU A 40 -5.90 -25.44 5.94
CA GLU A 40 -4.92 -26.46 5.56
C GLU A 40 -4.31 -26.14 4.18
N THR A 41 -3.40 -25.17 4.16
CA THR A 41 -2.55 -24.88 2.99
C THR A 41 -1.10 -24.89 3.43
N ASP A 42 -0.19 -25.34 2.57
CA ASP A 42 1.26 -25.32 2.84
C ASP A 42 1.74 -23.92 3.27
N VAL A 43 1.10 -22.88 2.71
CA VAL A 43 1.33 -21.48 3.09
C VAL A 43 0.84 -21.22 4.51
N GLY A 44 -0.37 -21.63 4.88
CA GLY A 44 -0.90 -21.50 6.24
C GLY A 44 0.00 -22.17 7.29
N GLU A 45 0.50 -23.37 6.99
CA GLU A 45 1.41 -24.10 7.88
C GLU A 45 2.77 -23.38 8.02
N PHE A 46 3.34 -22.90 6.92
CA PHE A 46 4.57 -22.09 6.95
C PHE A 46 4.40 -20.81 7.79
N LEU A 47 3.31 -20.07 7.58
CA LEU A 47 3.02 -18.84 8.30
C LEU A 47 2.81 -19.09 9.81
N ALA A 48 2.15 -20.20 10.17
CA ALA A 48 1.97 -20.61 11.55
C ALA A 48 3.30 -20.94 12.25
N LYS A 49 4.21 -21.65 11.56
CA LYS A 49 5.56 -21.96 12.06
C LYS A 49 6.39 -20.71 12.30
N GLU A 50 6.38 -19.76 11.36
CA GLU A 50 7.12 -18.50 11.48
C GLU A 50 6.58 -17.61 12.61
N SER A 51 5.25 -17.50 12.73
CA SER A 51 4.60 -16.80 13.84
C SER A 51 4.98 -17.42 15.21
N ALA A 52 5.02 -18.74 15.31
CA ALA A 52 5.37 -19.44 16.56
C ALA A 52 6.83 -19.19 16.98
N ARG A 53 7.76 -19.22 16.02
CA ARG A 53 9.17 -18.88 16.26
C ARG A 53 9.33 -17.45 16.77
N ALA A 54 8.61 -16.49 16.18
CA ALA A 54 8.66 -15.09 16.60
C ALA A 54 8.08 -14.88 18.01
N ALA A 55 6.97 -15.54 18.34
CA ALA A 55 6.33 -15.45 19.66
C ALA A 55 7.23 -16.00 20.78
N GLN A 56 7.89 -17.14 20.54
CA GLN A 56 8.84 -17.75 21.47
C GLN A 56 10.04 -16.84 21.76
N LYS A 57 10.60 -16.21 20.72
CA LYS A 57 11.73 -15.26 20.85
C LYS A 57 11.39 -14.02 21.68
N GLN A 58 10.11 -13.64 21.75
CA GLN A 58 9.64 -12.44 22.45
C GLN A 58 8.87 -12.71 23.75
N GLY A 59 8.76 -13.97 24.17
CA GLY A 59 8.04 -14.35 25.40
C GLY A 59 6.55 -13.96 25.40
N LYS A 60 5.91 -13.88 24.23
CA LYS A 60 4.50 -13.48 24.10
C LYS A 60 3.58 -14.67 23.82
N ALA A 61 2.37 -14.63 24.40
CA ALA A 61 1.32 -15.59 24.09
C ALA A 61 0.86 -15.43 22.63
N GLN A 62 0.91 -16.52 21.87
CA GLN A 62 0.51 -16.58 20.47
C GLN A 62 -0.98 -16.99 20.36
N ASN A 63 -1.68 -16.43 19.37
CA ASN A 63 -2.96 -16.99 18.95
C ASN A 63 -2.70 -18.03 17.84
N LYS A 64 -3.07 -19.30 18.08
CA LYS A 64 -2.82 -20.39 17.14
C LYS A 64 -3.72 -20.35 15.88
N ASN A 65 -4.80 -19.59 15.92
CA ASN A 65 -5.82 -19.59 14.87
C ASN A 65 -5.74 -18.36 13.96
N SER A 66 -4.95 -17.34 14.33
CA SER A 66 -4.83 -16.11 13.54
C SER A 66 -3.47 -15.44 13.74
N ALA A 67 -2.98 -14.78 12.69
CA ALA A 67 -1.76 -13.98 12.72
C ALA A 67 -1.99 -12.60 12.09
N CYS A 68 -1.16 -11.62 12.44
CA CYS A 68 -1.15 -10.31 11.81
C CYS A 68 -0.15 -10.27 10.66
N LEU A 69 -0.63 -10.11 9.42
CA LEU A 69 0.24 -9.78 8.29
C LEU A 69 0.36 -8.26 8.18
N LEU A 70 1.56 -7.76 8.46
CA LEU A 70 1.91 -6.36 8.27
C LEU A 70 2.67 -6.24 6.95
N ASN A 71 2.30 -5.24 6.15
CA ASN A 71 2.97 -4.91 4.91
C ASN A 71 3.51 -3.48 5.02
N ARG A 72 4.57 -3.23 4.27
CA ARG A 72 5.16 -1.92 4.10
C ARG A 72 5.53 -1.72 2.64
N ILE A 73 5.20 -0.55 2.10
CA ILE A 73 5.71 -0.10 0.81
C ILE A 73 6.52 1.18 0.99
N SER A 74 7.69 1.21 0.38
CA SER A 74 8.65 2.31 0.46
C SER A 74 8.87 2.87 -0.95
N VAL A 75 8.75 4.19 -1.07
CA VAL A 75 8.98 4.94 -2.30
C VAL A 75 10.21 5.82 -2.09
N PRO A 76 11.26 5.69 -2.91
CA PRO A 76 12.52 6.39 -2.68
C PRO A 76 12.38 7.90 -2.88
N SER A 77 13.21 8.66 -2.18
CA SER A 77 13.37 10.10 -2.43
C SER A 77 13.80 10.36 -3.88
N GLY A 78 13.41 11.50 -4.44
CA GLY A 78 13.67 11.85 -5.84
C GLY A 78 12.62 11.32 -6.82
N PHE A 79 11.77 10.38 -6.40
CA PHE A 79 10.65 9.92 -7.23
C PHE A 79 9.73 11.10 -7.56
N THR A 80 9.49 11.30 -8.85
CA THR A 80 8.62 12.35 -9.38
C THR A 80 7.32 11.70 -9.87
N TYR A 81 6.20 12.21 -9.40
CA TYR A 81 4.87 11.62 -9.61
C TYR A 81 3.84 12.73 -9.84
N ASP A 82 2.80 12.43 -10.61
CA ASP A 82 1.82 13.40 -11.12
C ASP A 82 0.54 13.46 -10.27
N GLY A 83 0.50 12.75 -9.15
CA GLY A 83 -0.62 12.79 -8.22
C GLY A 83 -1.72 11.77 -8.56
N ALA A 84 -1.30 10.60 -9.04
CA ALA A 84 -2.08 9.54 -9.67
C ALA A 84 -2.45 9.93 -11.10
N SER A 85 -2.30 8.99 -12.05
CA SER A 85 -2.78 9.05 -13.44
C SER A 85 -4.33 9.13 -13.55
N VAL A 86 -4.92 10.01 -12.75
CA VAL A 86 -6.32 10.35 -12.59
C VAL A 86 -6.46 11.72 -13.25
N PRO A 87 -7.17 11.82 -14.38
CA PRO A 87 -7.35 13.10 -15.07
C PRO A 87 -7.84 14.17 -14.09
N ARG A 88 -7.40 15.43 -14.24
CA ARG A 88 -7.87 16.55 -13.39
C ARG A 88 -9.42 16.59 -13.29
N ILE A 89 -10.09 16.12 -14.34
CA ILE A 89 -11.55 15.94 -14.40
C ILE A 89 -12.08 15.04 -13.28
N ALA A 90 -11.40 13.97 -12.91
CA ALA A 90 -11.79 13.13 -11.79
C ALA A 90 -11.56 13.84 -10.43
N TRP A 91 -10.60 14.76 -10.29
CA TRP A 91 -10.51 15.65 -9.12
C TRP A 91 -11.68 16.62 -9.06
N SER A 92 -12.07 17.21 -10.20
CA SER A 92 -13.24 18.08 -10.32
C SER A 92 -14.56 17.35 -10.07
N LEU A 93 -14.71 16.12 -10.54
CA LEU A 93 -15.93 15.30 -10.38
C LEU A 93 -16.08 14.71 -8.97
N THR A 94 -14.97 14.40 -8.31
CA THR A 94 -15.00 13.82 -6.95
C THR A 94 -14.94 14.89 -5.86
N GLY A 95 -14.57 16.12 -6.21
CA GLY A 95 -14.32 17.21 -5.26
C GLY A 95 -13.26 16.82 -4.22
N ILE A 96 -12.29 15.98 -4.61
CA ILE A 96 -11.14 15.66 -3.79
C ILE A 96 -9.98 16.52 -4.29
N ARG A 97 -9.50 17.45 -3.45
CA ARG A 97 -8.28 18.18 -3.77
C ARG A 97 -7.09 17.23 -3.60
N PRO A 98 -6.06 17.32 -4.45
CA PRO A 98 -4.83 16.53 -4.30
C PRO A 98 -3.99 17.10 -3.15
N ASP A 99 -4.51 17.05 -1.93
CA ASP A 99 -3.84 17.50 -0.72
C ASP A 99 -3.36 16.33 0.15
N GLY A 100 -2.37 16.65 0.99
CA GLY A 100 -1.81 15.78 2.03
C GLY A 100 -1.76 14.28 1.71
N LEU A 101 -2.71 13.54 2.30
CA LEU A 101 -2.76 12.08 2.31
C LEU A 101 -3.16 11.46 0.96
N LEU A 102 -3.84 12.20 0.09
CA LEU A 102 -4.10 11.73 -1.27
C LEU A 102 -2.84 11.73 -2.12
N ARG A 103 -1.95 12.70 -1.92
CA ARG A 103 -0.62 12.68 -2.55
C ARG A 103 0.22 11.51 -2.05
N ALA A 104 -0.04 11.03 -0.84
CA ALA A 104 0.57 9.83 -0.29
C ALA A 104 0.09 8.56 -1.03
N ALA A 105 -1.22 8.46 -1.26
CA ALA A 105 -1.81 7.36 -2.03
C ALA A 105 -1.33 7.36 -3.49
N ALA A 106 -1.26 8.54 -4.10
CA ALA A 106 -0.74 8.73 -5.45
C ALA A 106 0.73 8.30 -5.58
N ALA A 107 1.61 8.75 -4.69
CA ALA A 107 3.03 8.40 -4.75
C ALA A 107 3.25 6.87 -4.75
N VAL A 108 2.50 6.15 -3.93
CA VAL A 108 2.54 4.68 -3.87
C VAL A 108 1.97 4.05 -5.14
N HIS A 109 0.84 4.55 -5.64
CA HIS A 109 0.20 4.03 -6.85
C HIS A 109 1.09 4.22 -8.09
N ASP A 110 1.62 5.42 -8.28
CA ASP A 110 2.50 5.77 -9.40
C ASP A 110 3.83 5.01 -9.33
N TRP A 111 4.35 4.74 -8.12
CA TRP A 111 5.53 3.88 -7.95
C TRP A 111 5.27 2.45 -8.44
N ILE A 112 4.15 1.84 -8.05
CA ILE A 112 3.78 0.50 -8.52
C ILE A 112 3.57 0.48 -10.04
N TYR A 113 2.95 1.53 -10.59
CA TYR A 113 2.69 1.66 -12.01
C TYR A 113 3.97 1.86 -12.83
N ARG A 114 4.91 2.69 -12.34
CA ARG A 114 6.22 2.94 -12.98
C ARG A 114 6.95 1.64 -13.30
N TRP A 115 6.81 0.65 -12.43
CA TRP A 115 7.47 -0.64 -12.53
C TRP A 115 6.56 -1.75 -13.08
N ALA A 116 5.37 -1.43 -13.58
CA ALA A 116 4.37 -2.40 -14.05
C ALA A 116 4.15 -3.57 -13.08
N GLY A 117 4.23 -3.26 -11.77
CA GLY A 117 4.10 -4.18 -10.65
C GLY A 117 5.35 -5.00 -10.29
N ASP A 118 6.45 -4.90 -11.03
CA ASP A 118 7.72 -5.55 -10.73
C ASP A 118 8.65 -4.61 -9.96
N LEU A 119 8.32 -4.43 -8.67
CA LEU A 119 8.94 -3.41 -7.84
C LEU A 119 10.43 -3.72 -7.56
N PRO A 120 11.30 -2.69 -7.48
CA PRO A 120 12.68 -2.87 -7.03
C PRO A 120 12.76 -3.48 -5.64
N GLU A 121 13.81 -4.23 -5.37
CA GLU A 121 14.07 -4.85 -4.07
C GLU A 121 13.98 -3.81 -2.93
N GLY A 122 13.36 -4.21 -1.81
CA GLY A 122 13.12 -3.33 -0.65
C GLY A 122 11.95 -2.36 -0.81
N SER A 123 11.34 -2.26 -2.00
CA SER A 123 10.15 -1.42 -2.18
C SER A 123 8.93 -1.99 -1.46
N HIS A 124 8.75 -3.31 -1.42
CA HIS A 124 7.65 -3.97 -0.71
C HIS A 124 8.20 -5.03 0.23
N GLU A 125 7.84 -4.90 1.50
CA GLU A 125 8.21 -5.83 2.56
C GLU A 125 6.97 -6.25 3.34
N PHE A 126 7.05 -7.41 3.99
CA PHE A 126 6.03 -7.90 4.89
C PHE A 126 6.64 -8.52 6.13
N ARG A 127 5.84 -8.65 7.19
CA ARG A 127 6.16 -9.44 8.37
C ARG A 127 4.91 -10.06 8.97
N ILE A 128 5.10 -11.13 9.72
CA ILE A 128 4.02 -11.86 10.40
C ILE A 128 4.20 -11.67 11.89
N ASP A 129 3.18 -11.11 12.53
CA ASP A 129 3.20 -10.73 13.94
C ASP A 129 4.44 -9.90 14.28
N ALA A 130 5.37 -10.50 15.04
CA ALA A 130 6.58 -9.87 15.51
C ALA A 130 7.84 -10.46 14.87
N SER A 131 7.71 -11.15 13.72
CA SER A 131 8.84 -11.60 12.91
C SER A 131 9.63 -10.41 12.34
N GLU A 132 10.82 -10.71 11.83
CA GLU A 132 11.59 -9.76 11.03
C GLU A 132 10.84 -9.39 9.74
N TRP A 133 11.14 -8.20 9.22
CA TRP A 133 10.68 -7.78 7.90
C TRP A 133 11.38 -8.59 6.81
N GLN A 134 10.60 -9.08 5.85
CA GLN A 134 11.06 -9.87 4.71
C GLN A 134 10.67 -9.16 3.43
N VAL A 135 11.50 -9.27 2.40
CA VAL A 135 11.20 -8.74 1.06
C VAL A 135 10.00 -9.50 0.49
N ALA A 136 8.98 -8.78 0.03
CA ALA A 136 7.84 -9.38 -0.64
C ALA A 136 8.26 -9.81 -2.05
N ILE A 137 8.05 -11.09 -2.36
CA ILE A 137 8.33 -11.65 -3.68
C ILE A 137 7.05 -11.67 -4.49
N GLY A 138 7.14 -11.26 -5.75
CA GLY A 138 6.07 -11.41 -6.74
C GLY A 138 5.65 -10.09 -7.38
N ARG A 139 4.93 -10.23 -8.49
CA ARG A 139 4.48 -9.09 -9.28
C ARG A 139 3.13 -8.59 -8.77
N TRP A 140 3.05 -7.30 -8.50
CA TRP A 140 1.79 -6.63 -8.21
C TRP A 140 0.86 -6.70 -9.42
N LYS A 141 -0.38 -7.12 -9.21
CA LYS A 141 -1.42 -6.95 -10.21
C LYS A 141 -1.96 -5.54 -10.12
N ARG A 142 -2.28 -4.95 -11.26
CA ARG A 142 -2.96 -3.64 -11.37
C ARG A 142 -4.15 -3.52 -10.41
N LYS A 143 -4.98 -4.56 -10.33
CA LYS A 143 -6.14 -4.62 -9.43
C LYS A 143 -5.74 -4.46 -7.95
N ASP A 144 -4.60 -5.02 -7.55
CA ASP A 144 -4.14 -4.94 -6.17
C ASP A 144 -3.54 -3.56 -5.86
N ALA A 145 -2.87 -2.93 -6.84
CA ALA A 145 -2.46 -1.53 -6.75
C ALA A 145 -3.67 -0.58 -6.58
N ASP A 146 -4.71 -0.74 -7.41
CA ASP A 146 -5.94 0.05 -7.32
C ASP A 146 -6.66 -0.14 -5.96
N ARG A 147 -6.62 -1.37 -5.41
CA ARG A 147 -7.15 -1.68 -4.08
C ARG A 147 -6.36 -1.01 -2.96
N LEU A 148 -5.02 -0.99 -3.08
CA LEU A 148 -4.15 -0.31 -2.13
C LEU A 148 -4.42 1.19 -2.13
N PHE A 149 -4.56 1.79 -3.31
CA PHE A 149 -4.96 3.19 -3.47
C PHE A 149 -6.30 3.48 -2.80
N GLY A 150 -7.31 2.63 -3.05
CA GLY A 150 -8.63 2.72 -2.40
C GLY A 150 -8.57 2.63 -0.87
N ARG A 151 -7.70 1.76 -0.34
CA ARG A 151 -7.45 1.66 1.11
C ARG A 151 -6.83 2.95 1.65
N MET A 152 -5.78 3.47 1.03
CA MET A 152 -5.12 4.69 1.50
C MET A 152 -6.08 5.88 1.48
N MET A 153 -6.93 6.02 0.46
CA MET A 153 -7.99 7.04 0.46
C MET A 153 -8.99 6.85 1.60
N ARG A 154 -9.36 5.62 1.95
CA ARG A 154 -10.25 5.34 3.09
C ARG A 154 -9.61 5.79 4.40
N GLU A 155 -8.33 5.48 4.58
CA GLU A 155 -7.56 5.86 5.76
C GLU A 155 -7.31 7.37 5.83
N ALA A 156 -7.26 8.05 4.67
CA ALA A 156 -7.26 9.50 4.56
C ALA A 156 -8.63 10.16 4.84
N GLY A 157 -9.67 9.39 5.20
CA GLY A 157 -11.01 9.91 5.49
C GLY A 157 -11.88 10.22 4.27
N VAL A 158 -11.46 9.84 3.05
CA VAL A 158 -12.26 10.07 1.83
C VAL A 158 -13.51 9.19 1.88
N GLY A 159 -14.71 9.76 1.73
CA GLY A 159 -15.98 9.02 1.77
C GLY A 159 -16.12 7.93 0.68
N ALA A 160 -16.95 6.92 0.94
CA ALA A 160 -17.04 5.71 0.11
C ALA A 160 -17.42 5.95 -1.36
N ILE A 161 -18.32 6.90 -1.63
CA ILE A 161 -18.74 7.25 -3.00
C ILE A 161 -17.56 7.82 -3.78
N LYS A 162 -16.84 8.79 -3.19
CA LYS A 162 -15.68 9.42 -3.81
C LYS A 162 -14.56 8.41 -4.09
N ARG A 163 -14.30 7.49 -3.15
CA ARG A 163 -13.34 6.40 -3.36
C ARG A 163 -13.76 5.45 -4.49
N LYS A 164 -15.04 5.12 -4.60
CA LYS A 164 -15.56 4.27 -5.67
C LYS A 164 -15.38 4.94 -7.04
N MET A 165 -15.68 6.24 -7.13
CA MET A 165 -15.46 7.03 -8.34
C MET A 165 -13.98 7.07 -8.72
N ALA A 166 -13.10 7.37 -7.77
CA ALA A 166 -11.65 7.39 -7.98
C ALA A 166 -11.12 6.00 -8.40
N TYR A 167 -11.58 4.91 -7.77
CA TYR A 167 -11.24 3.54 -8.14
C TYR A 167 -11.68 3.20 -9.58
N VAL A 168 -12.88 3.62 -9.99
CA VAL A 168 -13.34 3.42 -11.37
C VAL A 168 -12.48 4.23 -12.35
N ALA A 169 -12.14 5.48 -12.03
CA ALA A 169 -11.30 6.33 -12.86
C ALA A 169 -9.91 5.71 -13.12
N VAL A 170 -9.18 5.30 -12.06
CA VAL A 170 -7.86 4.65 -12.20
C VAL A 170 -7.96 3.34 -12.98
N ARG A 171 -9.06 2.60 -12.83
CA ARG A 171 -9.23 1.30 -13.47
C ARG A 171 -9.51 1.41 -14.97
N LEU A 172 -10.18 2.47 -15.41
CA LEU A 172 -10.45 2.74 -16.83
C LEU A 172 -9.23 3.35 -17.53
N MET A 173 -8.56 4.32 -16.90
CA MET A 173 -7.43 5.06 -17.50
C MET A 173 -6.10 4.32 -17.44
N GLY A 174 -5.88 3.48 -16.42
CA GLY A 174 -4.64 2.70 -16.27
C GLY A 174 -4.40 1.63 -17.35
N ARG A 175 -5.30 1.48 -18.34
CA ARG A 175 -5.10 0.62 -19.51
C ARG A 175 -4.02 1.13 -20.48
N LEU A 176 -3.69 2.42 -20.43
CA LEU A 176 -2.72 3.04 -21.36
C LEU A 176 -1.26 3.02 -20.87
N GLY A 177 -1.02 2.84 -19.56
CA GLY A 177 0.32 2.87 -18.96
C GLY A 177 0.79 1.56 -18.31
N TRP A 178 -0.05 0.53 -18.28
CA TRP A 178 0.29 -0.79 -17.76
C TRP A 178 0.44 -1.77 -18.93
N GLY A 179 1.66 -1.85 -19.48
CA GLY A 179 2.04 -2.70 -20.61
C GLY A 179 3.45 -3.23 -20.42
#